data_AF-A0A1E5XK92-F1
#
_entry.id   AF-A0A1E5XK92-F1
#
_cell.length_a   1.000
_cell.length_b   1.000
_cell.length_c   1.000
_cell.angle_alpha   90.00
_cell.angle_beta   90.00
_cell.angle_gamma   90.00
#
_symmetry.space_group_name_H-M   'P 1'
#
loop_
_entity.id
_entity.type
_entity.pdbx_description
1 polymer ?
#
loop_
_entity_poly.entity_id
_entity_poly.type
_entity_poly.pdbx_seq_one_letter_code
_entity_poly.pdbx_strand_id
1 'polypeptide(L)' 'MAKKPTARTEFVLFDIVYEDGSQRSNRKVDASLLGGLDGDEAARTAIMEQDQAIAERSGLPPLQIKSIRRSGK' A
#
# COMPACT_ATOMS: atom_id res chain seq x y z
N MET A 1 3.19 35.52 0.77
CA MET A 1 3.84 34.18 0.72
C MET A 1 2.89 33.24 -0.02
N ALA A 2 3.24 32.83 -1.25
CA ALA A 2 2.44 31.86 -1.99
C ALA A 2 2.61 30.49 -1.33
N LYS A 3 1.56 29.94 -0.71
CA LYS A 3 1.55 28.52 -0.33
C LYS A 3 1.66 27.73 -1.64
N LYS A 4 2.78 27.01 -1.82
CA LYS A 4 2.92 26.01 -2.89
C LYS A 4 1.64 25.18 -2.93
N PRO A 5 1.05 24.91 -4.10
CA PRO A 5 -0.10 24.01 -4.18
C PRO A 5 0.37 22.68 -3.59
N THR A 6 -0.15 22.33 -2.42
CA THR A 6 0.09 21.02 -1.83
C THR A 6 -0.49 20.04 -2.82
N ALA A 7 0.35 19.27 -3.51
CA ALA A 7 -0.10 18.22 -4.39
C ALA A 7 -1.13 17.40 -3.60
N ARG A 8 -2.37 17.35 -4.08
CA ARG A 8 -3.37 16.47 -3.49
C ARG A 8 -2.91 15.05 -3.82
N THR A 9 -2.09 14.47 -2.95
CA THR A 9 -1.76 13.05 -3.01
C THR A 9 -3.04 12.31 -2.71
N GLU A 10 -3.74 11.87 -3.76
CA GLU A 10 -4.90 11.03 -3.63
C GLU A 10 -4.41 9.64 -3.25
N PHE A 11 -4.94 9.08 -2.16
CA PHE A 11 -4.56 7.74 -1.73
C PHE A 11 -5.70 6.79 -2.02
N VAL A 12 -5.33 5.58 -2.42
CA VAL A 12 -6.23 4.45 -2.55
C VAL A 12 -5.96 3.49 -1.40
N LEU A 13 -7.04 2.98 -0.83
CA LEU A 13 -6.99 2.03 0.27
C LEU A 13 -7.02 0.59 -0.25
N PHE A 14 -6.22 -0.26 0.38
CA PHE A 14 -6.16 -1.69 0.09
C PHE A 14 -6.29 -2.52 1.37
N ASP A 15 -6.99 -3.64 1.24
CA ASP A 15 -7.02 -4.74 2.19
C ASP A 15 -6.04 -5.82 1.72
N ILE A 16 -5.16 -6.24 2.63
CA ILE A 16 -4.08 -7.18 2.37
C ILE A 16 -4.34 -8.42 3.21
N VAL A 17 -4.35 -9.58 2.58
CA VAL A 17 -4.37 -10.87 3.26
C VAL A 17 -2.98 -11.48 3.16
N TYR A 18 -2.44 -11.96 4.26
CA TYR A 18 -1.13 -12.59 4.32
C TYR A 18 -1.25 -14.11 4.33
N GLU A 19 -0.14 -14.80 4.05
CA GLU A 19 -0.08 -16.27 4.02
C GLU A 19 -0.38 -16.93 5.38
N ASP A 20 -0.10 -16.23 6.47
CA ASP A 20 -0.39 -16.70 7.84
C ASP A 20 -1.88 -16.58 8.23
N GLY A 21 -2.72 -16.08 7.32
CA GLY A 21 -4.14 -15.83 7.54
C GLY A 21 -4.45 -14.50 8.24
N SER A 22 -3.42 -13.71 8.58
CA SER A 22 -3.64 -12.35 9.09
C SER A 22 -4.09 -11.42 7.95
N GLN A 23 -4.79 -10.36 8.34
CA GLN A 23 -5.26 -9.33 7.42
C GLN A 23 -4.83 -7.94 7.92
N ARG A 24 -4.39 -7.08 7.00
CA ARG A 24 -4.23 -5.65 7.26
C ARG A 24 -5.11 -4.84 6.32
N SER A 25 -5.99 -4.05 6.91
CA SER A 25 -6.90 -3.16 6.20
C SER A 25 -6.36 -1.74 6.07
N ASN A 26 -6.95 -0.99 5.14
CA ASN A 26 -6.69 0.43 4.94
C ASN A 26 -5.22 0.78 4.65
N ARG A 27 -4.51 -0.07 3.90
CA ARG A 27 -3.16 0.25 3.41
C ARG A 27 -3.24 1.33 2.35
N LYS A 28 -2.46 2.39 2.52
CA LYS A 28 -2.49 3.56 1.63
C LYS A 28 -1.46 3.39 0.53
N VAL A 29 -1.92 3.39 -0.70
CA VAL A 29 -1.09 3.48 -1.91
C VAL A 29 -1.40 4.80 -2.61
N ASP A 30 -0.36 5.49 -3.08
CA ASP A 30 -0.55 6.73 -3.83
C ASP A 30 -1.27 6.43 -5.16
N ALA A 31 -2.36 7.13 -5.43
CA ALA A 31 -3.17 6.96 -6.63
C ALA A 31 -2.36 7.28 -7.90
N SER A 32 -1.36 8.14 -7.77
CA SER A 32 -0.41 8.45 -8.86
C SER A 32 0.34 7.20 -9.36
N LEU A 33 0.60 6.22 -8.48
CA LEU A 33 1.23 4.94 -8.83
C LEU A 33 0.26 3.98 -9.53
N LEU A 34 -1.05 4.19 -9.37
CA LEU A 34 -2.12 3.31 -9.83
C LEU A 34 -2.72 3.72 -11.17
N GLY A 35 -2.23 4.83 -11.77
CA GLY A 35 -2.77 5.39 -13.01
C GLY A 35 -2.43 4.61 -14.29
N GLY A 36 -1.71 3.48 -14.20
CA GLY A 36 -1.31 2.62 -15.32
C GLY A 36 -2.24 1.41 -15.55
N LEU A 37 -2.06 0.71 -16.67
CA LEU A 37 -2.77 -0.54 -17.02
C LEU A 37 -2.60 -1.62 -15.94
N ASP A 38 -1.43 -1.68 -15.30
CA ASP A 38 -1.06 -2.65 -14.26
C ASP A 38 -1.07 -2.04 -12.85
N GLY A 39 -2.05 -1.17 -12.55
CA GLY A 39 -2.13 -0.45 -11.28
C GLY A 39 -2.08 -1.37 -10.04
N ASP A 40 -2.59 -2.60 -10.14
CA ASP A 40 -2.56 -3.55 -9.02
C ASP A 40 -1.14 -4.07 -8.72
N GLU A 41 -0.27 -4.20 -9.73
CA GLU A 41 1.12 -4.62 -9.53
C GLU A 41 1.95 -3.51 -8.85
N ALA A 42 1.72 -2.26 -9.28
CA ALA A 42 2.31 -1.09 -8.61
C ALA A 42 1.84 -0.96 -7.16
N ALA A 43 0.57 -1.27 -6.88
CA ALA A 43 0.03 -1.33 -5.52
C ALA A 43 0.76 -2.37 -4.67
N ARG A 44 0.96 -3.56 -5.24
CA ARG A 44 1.64 -4.66 -4.55
C ARG A 44 3.05 -4.28 -4.13
N THR A 45 3.82 -3.70 -5.05
CA THR A 45 5.20 -3.27 -4.77
C THR A 45 5.25 -2.20 -3.69
N ALA A 46 4.42 -1.16 -3.79
CA ALA A 46 4.37 -0.08 -2.79
C ALA A 46 3.99 -0.59 -1.38
N ILE A 47 3.07 -1.56 -1.32
CA ILE A 47 2.68 -2.20 -0.05
C ILE A 47 3.83 -3.05 0.51
N MET A 48 4.53 -3.82 -0.34
CA MET A 48 5.67 -4.63 0.09
C MET A 48 6.80 -3.76 0.66
N GLU A 49 7.11 -2.62 0.03
CA GLU A 49 8.10 -1.68 0.54
C GLU A 49 7.70 -1.12 1.92
N GLN A 50 6.41 -0.77 2.10
CA GLN A 50 5.91 -0.34 3.41
C GLN A 50 6.02 -1.44 4.47
N ASP A 51 5.68 -2.68 4.12
CA ASP A 51 5.76 -3.80 5.05
C ASP A 51 7.21 -4.14 5.40
N GLN A 52 8.16 -3.99 4.48
CA GLN A 52 9.58 -4.08 4.80
C GLN A 52 10.02 -2.98 5.77
N ALA A 53 9.67 -1.72 5.51
CA ALA A 53 10.02 -0.64 6.42
C ALA A 53 9.42 -0.82 7.82
N ILE A 54 8.23 -1.44 7.91
CA ILE A 54 7.60 -1.78 9.19
C ILE A 54 8.29 -2.97 9.85
N ALA A 55 8.69 -3.99 9.08
CA ALA A 55 9.47 -5.11 9.57
C ALA A 55 10.81 -4.66 10.17
N GLU A 56 11.53 -3.78 9.46
CA GLU A 56 12.79 -3.18 9.94
C GLU A 56 12.59 -2.41 11.25
N ARG A 57 11.49 -1.66 11.38
CA ARG A 57 11.19 -0.89 12.60
C ARG A 57 10.67 -1.76 13.75
N SER A 58 9.94 -2.82 13.44
CA SER A 58 9.30 -3.70 14.42
C SER A 58 10.18 -4.86 14.87
N GLY A 59 11.28 -5.14 14.16
CA GLY A 59 12.12 -6.32 14.41
C GLY A 59 11.45 -7.65 14.07
N LEU A 60 10.32 -7.63 13.37
CA LEU A 60 9.58 -8.81 12.94
C LEU A 60 9.78 -9.01 11.44
N PRO A 61 9.93 -10.25 10.94
CA PRO A 61 10.05 -10.48 9.51
C PRO A 61 8.81 -10.01 8.75
N PRO A 62 8.95 -9.45 7.53
CA PRO A 62 7.81 -9.04 6.73
C PRO A 62 6.98 -10.27 6.34
N LEU A 63 5.66 -10.15 6.47
CA LEU A 63 4.73 -11.22 6.11
C LEU A 63 4.58 -11.31 4.58
N GLN A 64 4.46 -12.53 4.07
CA GLN A 64 4.20 -12.73 2.65
C GLN A 64 2.74 -12.40 2.32
N ILE A 65 2.56 -11.50 1.35
CA ILE A 65 1.24 -11.10 0.86
C ILE A 65 0.67 -12.22 0.00
N LYS A 66 -0.48 -12.76 0.44
CA LYS A 66 -1.28 -13.75 -0.28
C LYS A 66 -2.15 -13.09 -1.35
N SER A 67 -2.86 -12.03 -0.97
CA SER A 67 -3.70 -11.27 -1.89
C SER A 67 -3.86 -9.82 -1.45
N ILE A 68 -4.08 -8.95 -2.42
CA ILE A 68 -4.44 -7.55 -2.23
C ILE A 68 -5.79 -7.29 -2.85
N ARG A 69 -6.62 -6.49 -2.19
CA ARG A 69 -7.91 -6.05 -2.71
C ARG A 69 -8.07 -4.56 -2.45
N ARG A 70 -8.56 -3.82 -3.43
CA ARG A 70 -8.90 -2.40 -3.27
C ARG A 70 -10.09 -2.28 -2.32
N SER A 71 -9.93 -1.55 -1.21
CA SER A 71 -10.99 -1.31 -0.23
C SER A 71 -12.02 -0.35 -0.83
N GLY A 72 -13.31 -0.70 -0.73
CA GLY A 72 -14.41 0.11 -1.26
C GLY A 72 -14.97 -0.32 -2.62
N LYS A 73 -14.60 -1.51 -3.12
CA LYS A 73 -15.21 -2.14 -4.30
C LYS A 73 -15.93 -3.43 -3.92
#